data_AF-A0A972S929-F1
#
_entry.id   AF-A0A972S929-F1
#
_cell.length_a   1.000
_cell.length_b   1.000
_cell.length_c   1.000
_cell.angle_alpha   90.00
_cell.angle_beta   90.00
_cell.angle_gamma   90.00
#
_symmetry.space_group_name_H-M   'P 1'
#
loop_
_entity.id
_entity.type
_entity.pdbx_description
1 polymer ?
#
loop_
_entity_poly.entity_id
_entity_poly.type
_entity_poly.pdbx_seq_one_letter_code
_entity_poly.pdbx_strand_id
1 'polypeptide(L)'
;MLLSLLGYFTTFDLKPWNPTDGYAPLWDDTTTLPVDVRRYILRFRLTDRYLGFAHTTLVGIAREDLDSLVLDFYGYTVDSVRVAGLPSPYIRDSSRLIVYPTPTLGAGDSVVVDVFYHGSPDSVFCPSFSGGIYVRTDGSFSTLGYPEGFRCWVPSYDRPWEKADDGVEFWIEADTSLTVLANGLLVDTVPTGTTRIWHYMHAHPIATYLISMAGRTLAANRWTWTYGSTTMPVMAWVYPSDTSLGWGVRLTDMLTVFSDRFGVYPFADEKYEQSVVMFAFSGAMEHQTSSHFSSYLGNYTQAHELCHQWWGDDVGYGTFKDTWLGEGFATYCEMLWAEAEGGFASYVLYYGNTVERTFFTYATNPGKPVYDPGPDIGDILSVYTYHKGAAVLHMLRYILDKDTSLFFGALRHYRSLHSGSYALTSDFVDAVETYTGRDLDWFFNQWVYEPGWPVYNVRWNAYPDSSGMWNLTLIVEQTQPVGAPTFRMPIEVRWVSDSADTLFVIWDSLDVQSFTLRWRSAPDSIIWDPDNWILERHTVLKDPSIGVEEVAPVGSRDILVAISGGSVRLEGLPSLPLRVYASDGRLVGYGRGSLRLRLPGGTYFAVQRDRVRVFVVR
;
A
#
# COMPACT_ATOMS: atom_id res chain seq x y z
N MET A 1 32.32 -15.68 -13.92
CA MET A 1 31.13 -16.45 -14.35
C MET A 1 29.98 -16.07 -13.41
N LEU A 2 29.58 -14.80 -13.51
CA LEU A 2 28.60 -14.09 -12.68
C LEU A 2 27.69 -13.40 -13.70
N LEU A 3 26.64 -14.11 -14.09
CA LEU A 3 25.58 -13.69 -15.01
C LEU A 3 24.30 -14.16 -14.32
N SER A 4 23.86 -13.42 -13.32
CA SER A 4 22.60 -13.62 -12.61
C SER A 4 21.97 -12.24 -12.39
N LEU A 5 20.63 -12.20 -12.52
CA LEU A 5 19.71 -11.08 -12.23
C LEU A 5 19.28 -10.15 -13.39
N LEU A 6 19.86 -10.27 -14.59
CA LEU A 6 19.43 -9.47 -15.77
C LEU A 6 18.23 -10.07 -16.56
N GLY A 7 17.70 -11.23 -16.15
CA GLY A 7 16.64 -11.96 -16.89
C GLY A 7 15.28 -12.09 -16.20
N TYR A 8 15.07 -11.47 -15.02
CA TYR A 8 13.85 -11.67 -14.23
C TYR A 8 12.92 -10.46 -14.16
N PHE A 9 13.31 -9.31 -14.71
CA PHE A 9 12.42 -8.15 -14.90
C PHE A 9 11.82 -8.10 -16.33
N THR A 10 12.12 -9.06 -17.19
CA THR A 10 11.40 -9.31 -18.44
C THR A 10 10.18 -10.21 -18.25
N THR A 11 9.87 -10.65 -17.02
CA THR A 11 8.78 -11.60 -16.74
C THR A 11 7.68 -11.09 -15.83
N PHE A 12 7.67 -9.80 -15.49
CA PHE A 12 6.39 -9.09 -15.57
C PHE A 12 6.12 -8.81 -17.05
N ASP A 13 5.85 -9.89 -17.79
CA ASP A 13 4.98 -9.80 -18.96
C ASP A 13 3.56 -9.67 -18.38
N LEU A 14 3.32 -8.55 -17.68
CA LEU A 14 2.06 -7.87 -17.91
C LEU A 14 2.13 -7.59 -19.41
N LYS A 15 1.61 -8.51 -20.22
CA LYS A 15 0.98 -8.12 -21.47
C LYS A 15 0.19 -6.88 -21.06
N PRO A 16 0.51 -5.67 -21.56
CA PRO A 16 -0.11 -4.46 -21.05
C PRO A 16 -1.60 -4.75 -21.03
N TRP A 17 -2.20 -4.67 -19.83
CA TRP A 17 -3.64 -4.77 -19.70
C TRP A 17 -4.21 -3.89 -20.80
N ASN A 18 -5.06 -4.48 -21.64
CA ASN A 18 -5.46 -3.85 -22.87
C ASN A 18 -6.31 -2.61 -22.51
N PRO A 19 -5.81 -1.38 -22.75
CA PRO A 19 -6.50 -0.16 -22.33
C PRO A 19 -7.87 0.02 -22.99
N THR A 20 -8.22 -0.81 -23.98
CA THR A 20 -9.49 -0.73 -24.69
C THR A 20 -10.68 -1.30 -23.94
N ASP A 21 -10.49 -1.92 -22.76
CA ASP A 21 -11.63 -2.47 -22.01
C ASP A 21 -12.50 -1.37 -21.38
N GLY A 22 -12.02 -0.12 -21.32
CA GLY A 22 -12.84 1.07 -21.04
C GLY A 22 -13.61 1.00 -19.71
N TYR A 23 -13.14 0.17 -18.77
CA TYR A 23 -13.79 -0.03 -17.49
C TYR A 23 -13.20 0.91 -16.43
N ALA A 24 -14.06 1.75 -15.89
CA ALA A 24 -13.83 2.54 -14.70
C ALA A 24 -14.54 1.84 -13.53
N PRO A 25 -13.82 1.26 -12.55
CA PRO A 25 -14.40 0.88 -11.28
C PRO A 25 -15.19 2.00 -10.59
N LEU A 26 -16.07 1.61 -9.66
CA LEU A 26 -16.79 2.56 -8.83
C LEU A 26 -15.80 3.46 -8.09
N TRP A 27 -15.80 4.72 -8.51
CA TRP A 27 -14.92 5.78 -8.03
C TRP A 27 -15.63 6.72 -7.05
N ASP A 28 -16.83 6.34 -6.64
CA ASP A 28 -17.67 7.13 -5.75
C ASP A 28 -17.07 7.17 -4.34
N ASP A 29 -17.33 8.27 -3.63
CA ASP A 29 -16.99 8.37 -2.22
C ASP A 29 -17.78 7.34 -1.40
N THR A 30 -17.28 7.01 -0.20
CA THR A 30 -17.99 6.09 0.70
C THR A 30 -19.39 6.61 1.02
N THR A 31 -20.40 5.77 0.77
CA THR A 31 -21.78 6.05 1.19
C THR A 31 -22.28 4.95 2.10
N THR A 32 -23.10 5.32 3.09
CA THR A 32 -23.82 4.35 3.91
C THR A 32 -24.77 3.55 3.03
N LEU A 33 -24.59 2.23 2.98
CA LEU A 33 -25.50 1.33 2.29
C LEU A 33 -26.77 1.08 3.11
N PRO A 34 -27.92 0.80 2.46
CA PRO A 34 -29.20 0.58 3.13
C PRO A 34 -29.21 -0.65 4.05
N VAL A 35 -28.29 -1.58 3.84
CA VAL A 35 -28.13 -2.80 4.63
C VAL A 35 -26.71 -2.86 5.15
N ASP A 36 -26.57 -3.14 6.44
CA ASP A 36 -25.33 -3.56 7.08
C ASP A 36 -25.15 -5.06 6.81
N VAL A 37 -24.21 -5.42 5.94
CA VAL A 37 -24.01 -6.83 5.60
C VAL A 37 -23.25 -7.53 6.73
N ARG A 38 -23.86 -8.57 7.28
CA ARG A 38 -23.26 -9.38 8.34
C ARG A 38 -22.53 -10.58 7.78
N ARG A 39 -23.14 -11.33 6.86
CA ARG A 39 -22.56 -12.58 6.35
C ARG A 39 -23.05 -12.92 4.95
N TYR A 40 -22.17 -13.53 4.17
CA TYR A 40 -22.54 -14.27 2.96
C TYR A 40 -22.46 -15.78 3.21
N ILE A 41 -23.50 -16.51 2.85
CA ILE A 41 -23.48 -17.99 2.81
C ILE A 41 -23.67 -18.42 1.37
N LEU A 42 -22.67 -19.08 0.82
CA LEU A 42 -22.54 -19.32 -0.60
C LEU A 42 -22.54 -20.82 -0.88
N ARG A 43 -23.52 -21.29 -1.65
CA ARG A 43 -23.61 -22.70 -2.04
C ARG A 43 -23.51 -22.80 -3.55
N PHE A 44 -22.58 -23.60 -4.03
CA PHE A 44 -22.32 -23.76 -5.46
C PHE A 44 -22.20 -25.23 -5.82
N ARG A 45 -22.84 -25.62 -6.92
CA ARG A 45 -22.54 -26.85 -7.64
C ARG A 45 -21.96 -26.50 -9.00
N LEU A 46 -20.66 -26.73 -9.15
CA LEU A 46 -19.95 -26.50 -10.39
C LEU A 46 -19.62 -27.83 -11.05
N THR A 47 -20.32 -28.16 -12.13
CA THR A 47 -20.16 -29.41 -12.88
C THR A 47 -20.13 -29.10 -14.38
N ASP A 48 -19.18 -29.67 -15.11
CA ASP A 48 -19.06 -29.52 -16.57
C ASP A 48 -19.05 -28.06 -17.06
N ARG A 49 -18.32 -27.18 -16.38
CA ARG A 49 -18.24 -25.73 -16.67
C ARG A 49 -19.58 -25.00 -16.56
N TYR A 50 -20.51 -25.58 -15.82
CA TYR A 50 -21.83 -25.02 -15.60
C TYR A 50 -22.12 -24.91 -14.11
N LEU A 51 -22.60 -23.73 -13.70
CA LEU A 51 -23.12 -23.52 -12.36
C LEU A 51 -24.56 -24.05 -12.34
N GLY A 52 -24.68 -25.36 -12.17
CA GLY A 52 -25.97 -26.07 -12.23
C GLY A 52 -26.91 -25.72 -11.09
N PHE A 53 -26.35 -25.24 -9.98
CA PHE A 53 -27.07 -24.68 -8.85
C PHE A 53 -26.16 -23.69 -8.13
N ALA A 54 -26.69 -22.51 -7.86
CA ALA A 54 -26.12 -21.57 -6.91
C ALA A 54 -27.20 -21.01 -5.99
N HIS A 55 -26.84 -20.88 -4.72
CA HIS A 55 -27.67 -20.29 -3.69
C HIS A 55 -26.82 -19.38 -2.83
N THR A 56 -27.14 -18.09 -2.87
CA THR A 56 -26.56 -17.08 -1.99
C THR A 56 -27.58 -16.74 -0.92
N THR A 57 -27.18 -16.82 0.35
CA THR A 57 -27.89 -16.18 1.46
C THR A 57 -27.08 -14.96 1.91
N LEU A 58 -27.65 -13.77 1.76
CA LEU A 58 -27.15 -12.54 2.38
C LEU A 58 -27.85 -12.36 3.72
N VAL A 59 -27.06 -12.25 4.79
CA VAL A 59 -27.55 -11.91 6.13
C VAL A 59 -27.08 -10.51 6.46
N GLY A 60 -27.98 -9.66 6.93
CA GLY A 60 -27.70 -8.27 7.25
C GLY A 60 -28.70 -7.65 8.22
N ILE A 61 -28.54 -6.36 8.47
CA ILE A 61 -29.48 -5.53 9.24
C ILE A 61 -29.87 -4.32 8.39
N ALA A 62 -31.16 -4.03 8.31
CA ALA A 62 -31.63 -2.85 7.60
C ALA A 62 -31.22 -1.58 8.38
N ARG A 63 -30.51 -0.66 7.73
CA ARG A 63 -30.10 0.62 8.35
C ARG A 63 -31.21 1.68 8.30
N GLU A 64 -32.19 1.48 7.42
CA GLU A 64 -33.34 2.36 7.20
C GLU A 64 -34.60 1.53 6.84
N ASP A 65 -35.74 2.19 6.64
CA ASP A 65 -36.94 1.54 6.15
C ASP A 65 -36.80 1.21 4.65
N LEU A 66 -37.00 -0.05 4.26
CA LEU A 66 -36.73 -0.56 2.92
C LEU A 66 -37.98 -1.17 2.29
N ASP A 67 -38.43 -0.54 1.19
CA ASP A 67 -39.44 -1.10 0.29
C ASP A 67 -38.83 -2.01 -0.79
N SER A 68 -37.51 -1.94 -0.95
CA SER A 68 -36.75 -2.70 -1.94
C SER A 68 -35.28 -2.89 -1.50
N LEU A 69 -34.67 -3.96 -1.98
CA LEU A 69 -33.25 -4.26 -1.82
C LEU A 69 -32.62 -4.28 -3.22
N VAL A 70 -31.62 -3.44 -3.46
CA VAL A 70 -30.94 -3.32 -4.76
C VAL A 70 -29.55 -3.95 -4.65
N LEU A 71 -29.41 -5.17 -5.16
CA LEU A 71 -28.14 -5.90 -5.16
C LEU A 71 -27.43 -5.75 -6.50
N ASP A 72 -26.12 -5.55 -6.47
CA ASP A 72 -25.27 -5.65 -7.64
C ASP A 72 -25.19 -7.11 -8.09
N PHE A 73 -25.50 -7.36 -9.35
CA PHE A 73 -25.41 -8.70 -9.92
C PHE A 73 -25.28 -8.59 -11.44
N TYR A 74 -24.20 -9.07 -12.05
CA TYR A 74 -24.10 -9.27 -13.51
C TYR A 74 -24.39 -10.72 -13.89
N GLY A 75 -24.21 -11.62 -12.92
CA GLY A 75 -24.38 -13.04 -13.10
C GLY A 75 -25.83 -13.47 -13.35
N TYR A 76 -26.03 -14.74 -13.10
CA TYR A 76 -26.79 -15.64 -13.94
C TYR A 76 -28.33 -15.50 -13.89
N THR A 77 -29.01 -16.45 -14.53
CA THR A 77 -30.46 -16.57 -14.51
C THR A 77 -30.93 -16.80 -13.08
N VAL A 78 -31.75 -15.89 -12.55
CA VAL A 78 -32.36 -16.01 -11.22
C VAL A 78 -33.60 -16.88 -11.31
N ASP A 79 -33.61 -17.96 -10.53
CA ASP A 79 -34.72 -18.92 -10.43
C ASP A 79 -35.78 -18.47 -9.43
N SER A 80 -35.35 -17.99 -8.27
CA SER A 80 -36.25 -17.46 -7.24
C SER A 80 -35.50 -16.61 -6.22
N VAL A 81 -36.23 -15.71 -5.57
CA VAL A 81 -35.75 -14.91 -4.44
C VAL A 81 -36.68 -15.08 -3.25
N ARG A 82 -36.12 -15.17 -2.05
CA ARG A 82 -36.86 -15.14 -0.79
C ARG A 82 -36.28 -14.10 0.14
N VAL A 83 -37.14 -13.43 0.90
CA VAL A 83 -36.75 -12.57 2.01
C VAL A 83 -37.38 -13.10 3.28
N ALA A 84 -36.58 -13.31 4.32
CA ALA A 84 -36.99 -13.95 5.58
C ALA A 84 -37.73 -15.29 5.35
N GLY A 85 -37.29 -16.06 4.34
CA GLY A 85 -37.88 -17.34 3.95
C GLY A 85 -39.17 -17.26 3.11
N LEU A 86 -39.72 -16.07 2.88
CA LEU A 86 -40.93 -15.86 2.06
C LEU A 86 -40.58 -15.54 0.61
N PRO A 87 -41.24 -16.16 -0.39
CA PRO A 87 -41.06 -15.79 -1.79
C PRO A 87 -41.30 -14.30 -2.01
N SER A 88 -40.37 -13.63 -2.68
CA SER A 88 -40.43 -12.18 -2.90
C SER A 88 -40.37 -11.87 -4.41
N PRO A 89 -41.22 -10.95 -4.91
CA PRO A 89 -41.09 -10.44 -6.27
C PRO A 89 -39.72 -9.78 -6.48
N TYR A 90 -39.19 -9.88 -7.69
CA TYR A 90 -37.95 -9.22 -8.06
C TYR A 90 -38.00 -8.72 -9.51
N ILE A 91 -37.17 -7.72 -9.79
CA ILE A 91 -36.84 -7.25 -11.13
C ILE A 91 -35.35 -7.47 -11.34
N ARG A 92 -35.01 -8.01 -12.49
CA ARG A 92 -33.63 -8.20 -12.93
C ARG A 92 -33.38 -7.31 -14.15
N ASP A 93 -32.44 -6.39 -14.04
CA ASP A 93 -31.83 -5.74 -15.21
C ASP A 93 -30.45 -6.39 -15.52
N SER A 94 -29.64 -5.83 -16.41
CA SER A 94 -28.36 -6.46 -16.80
C SER A 94 -27.28 -6.43 -15.70
N SER A 95 -27.38 -5.56 -14.70
CA SER A 95 -26.33 -5.33 -13.69
C SER A 95 -26.84 -5.29 -12.24
N ARG A 96 -28.16 -5.34 -12.02
CA ARG A 96 -28.79 -5.30 -10.69
C ARG A 96 -29.94 -6.29 -10.54
N LEU A 97 -30.11 -6.77 -9.32
CA LEU A 97 -31.25 -7.54 -8.84
C LEU A 97 -32.01 -6.70 -7.80
N ILE A 98 -33.21 -6.26 -8.13
CA ILE A 98 -34.07 -5.45 -7.27
C ILE A 98 -35.13 -6.36 -6.65
N VAL A 99 -35.10 -6.54 -5.34
CA VAL A 99 -35.97 -7.44 -4.58
C VAL A 99 -37.00 -6.63 -3.79
N TYR A 100 -38.27 -7.01 -3.83
CA TYR A 100 -39.35 -6.32 -3.11
C TYR A 100 -39.82 -7.17 -1.92
N PRO A 101 -39.31 -6.92 -0.70
CA PRO A 101 -39.73 -7.68 0.49
C PRO A 101 -41.23 -7.49 0.78
N THR A 102 -41.90 -8.58 1.18
CA THR A 102 -43.33 -8.54 1.56
C THR A 102 -43.52 -9.32 2.88
N PRO A 103 -43.72 -8.63 4.02
CA PRO A 103 -43.83 -7.18 4.21
C PRO A 103 -42.50 -6.43 3.94
N THR A 104 -42.57 -5.12 3.79
CA THR A 104 -41.39 -4.24 3.76
C THR A 104 -40.58 -4.35 5.05
N LEU A 105 -39.30 -4.01 5.00
CA LEU A 105 -38.40 -4.08 6.15
C LEU A 105 -38.33 -2.71 6.83
N GLY A 106 -38.41 -2.68 8.16
CA GLY A 106 -38.15 -1.47 8.94
C GLY A 106 -36.67 -1.35 9.32
N ALA A 107 -36.25 -0.14 9.68
CA ALA A 107 -34.92 0.08 10.23
C ALA A 107 -34.67 -0.81 11.47
N GLY A 108 -33.54 -1.52 11.48
CA GLY A 108 -33.15 -2.48 12.51
C GLY A 108 -33.67 -3.91 12.30
N ASP A 109 -34.51 -4.16 11.29
CA ASP A 109 -34.97 -5.52 10.97
C ASP A 109 -33.82 -6.39 10.46
N SER A 110 -33.91 -7.69 10.75
CA SER A 110 -33.02 -8.67 10.14
C SER A 110 -33.34 -8.80 8.64
N VAL A 111 -32.30 -8.69 7.84
CA VAL A 111 -32.33 -8.91 6.40
C VAL A 111 -31.75 -10.28 6.12
N VAL A 112 -32.58 -11.21 5.65
CA VAL A 112 -32.13 -12.52 5.15
C VAL A 112 -32.66 -12.69 3.74
N VAL A 113 -31.78 -12.56 2.75
CA VAL A 113 -32.12 -12.68 1.33
C VAL A 113 -31.53 -13.96 0.78
N ASP A 114 -32.37 -14.88 0.34
CA ASP A 114 -31.97 -16.06 -0.40
C ASP A 114 -32.19 -15.85 -1.89
N VAL A 115 -31.12 -15.95 -2.69
CA VAL A 115 -31.17 -15.90 -4.14
C VAL A 115 -30.73 -17.24 -4.71
N PHE A 116 -31.61 -17.88 -5.47
CA PHE A 116 -31.34 -19.12 -6.20
C PHE A 116 -31.16 -18.81 -7.67
N TYR A 117 -30.08 -19.30 -8.27
CA TYR A 117 -29.72 -18.98 -9.65
C TYR A 117 -28.85 -20.08 -10.28
N HIS A 118 -28.78 -20.08 -11.61
CA HIS A 118 -27.96 -21.00 -12.37
C HIS A 118 -27.47 -20.37 -13.68
N GLY A 119 -26.38 -20.88 -14.24
CA GLY A 119 -25.93 -20.48 -15.58
C GLY A 119 -24.51 -20.90 -15.91
N SER A 120 -24.03 -20.46 -17.07
CA SER A 120 -22.68 -20.75 -17.54
C SER A 120 -21.72 -19.61 -17.18
N PRO A 121 -20.64 -19.84 -16.42
CA PRO A 121 -19.61 -18.82 -16.18
C PRO A 121 -19.09 -18.15 -17.45
N ASP A 122 -18.93 -18.90 -18.54
CA ASP A 122 -18.49 -18.39 -19.85
C ASP A 122 -19.47 -17.39 -20.48
N SER A 123 -20.71 -17.32 -19.99
CA SER A 123 -21.75 -16.43 -20.54
C SER A 123 -21.82 -15.07 -19.84
N VAL A 124 -21.07 -14.88 -18.74
CA VAL A 124 -21.07 -13.63 -17.98
C VAL A 124 -19.99 -12.70 -18.53
N PHE A 125 -20.42 -11.61 -19.18
CA PHE A 125 -19.53 -10.49 -19.43
C PHE A 125 -19.44 -9.64 -18.16
N CYS A 126 -18.31 -9.72 -17.47
CA CYS A 126 -18.00 -8.89 -16.32
C CYS A 126 -17.14 -7.69 -16.75
N PRO A 127 -17.65 -6.46 -16.71
CA PRO A 127 -16.86 -5.29 -17.06
C PRO A 127 -15.66 -5.08 -16.12
N SER A 128 -15.80 -5.50 -14.86
CA SER A 128 -14.81 -5.33 -13.80
C SER A 128 -13.61 -6.27 -13.96
N PHE A 129 -12.58 -5.83 -14.68
CA PHE A 129 -11.28 -6.52 -14.76
C PHE A 129 -11.42 -8.01 -15.12
N SER A 130 -12.38 -8.33 -16.00
CA SER A 130 -12.77 -9.68 -16.39
C SER A 130 -13.20 -10.61 -15.23
N GLY A 131 -13.62 -10.09 -14.07
CA GLY A 131 -13.95 -10.85 -12.86
C GLY A 131 -15.07 -11.90 -13.01
N GLY A 132 -15.32 -12.66 -11.95
CA GLY A 132 -16.28 -13.77 -11.95
C GLY A 132 -15.63 -15.13 -11.70
N ILE A 133 -16.25 -16.19 -12.24
CA ILE A 133 -15.74 -17.57 -12.13
C ILE A 133 -15.07 -17.96 -13.45
N TYR A 134 -13.82 -18.38 -13.41
CA TYR A 134 -13.13 -19.00 -14.55
C TYR A 134 -13.17 -20.50 -14.42
N VAL A 135 -13.57 -21.21 -15.48
CA VAL A 135 -13.65 -22.68 -15.48
C VAL A 135 -13.01 -23.27 -16.73
N ARG A 136 -12.11 -24.24 -16.54
CA ARG A 136 -11.42 -24.97 -17.62
C ARG A 136 -12.18 -26.23 -18.02
N THR A 137 -11.76 -26.81 -19.16
CA THR A 137 -12.31 -28.07 -19.68
C THR A 137 -12.01 -29.28 -18.80
N ASP A 138 -11.00 -29.20 -17.93
CA ASP A 138 -10.67 -30.24 -16.95
C ASP A 138 -11.44 -30.08 -15.62
N GLY A 139 -12.39 -29.15 -15.55
CA GLY A 139 -13.16 -28.85 -14.36
C GLY A 139 -12.47 -27.93 -13.35
N SER A 140 -11.18 -27.59 -13.54
CA SER A 140 -10.50 -26.64 -12.66
C SER A 140 -11.15 -25.27 -12.72
N PHE A 141 -11.24 -24.60 -11.57
CA PHE A 141 -11.86 -23.29 -11.47
C PHE A 141 -11.15 -22.37 -10.48
N SER A 142 -11.42 -21.07 -10.62
CA SER A 142 -11.00 -20.01 -9.71
C SER A 142 -11.94 -18.82 -9.84
N THR A 143 -11.97 -17.96 -8.83
CA THR A 143 -12.75 -16.73 -8.86
C THR A 143 -11.85 -15.50 -8.77
N LEU A 144 -12.33 -14.38 -9.32
CA LEU A 144 -11.72 -13.07 -9.15
C LEU A 144 -12.80 -12.05 -8.77
N GLY A 145 -12.65 -11.49 -7.57
CA GLY A 145 -13.56 -10.48 -6.99
C GLY A 145 -13.08 -9.04 -7.19
N TYR A 146 -11.81 -8.82 -7.54
CA TYR A 146 -11.23 -7.48 -7.69
C TYR A 146 -11.50 -6.85 -9.06
N PRO A 147 -11.66 -5.51 -9.15
CA PRO A 147 -12.01 -4.62 -8.04
C PRO A 147 -13.47 -4.84 -7.58
N GLU A 148 -14.34 -5.18 -8.53
CA GLU A 148 -15.79 -5.33 -8.36
C GLU A 148 -16.30 -6.54 -9.18
N GLY A 149 -15.51 -7.60 -9.17
CA GLY A 149 -15.81 -8.86 -9.84
C GLY A 149 -16.77 -9.74 -9.03
N PHE A 150 -17.01 -9.46 -7.74
CA PHE A 150 -17.86 -10.30 -6.89
C PHE A 150 -19.31 -10.33 -7.38
N ARG A 151 -19.85 -9.18 -7.78
CA ARG A 151 -21.18 -9.06 -8.43
C ARG A 151 -21.32 -9.88 -9.72
N CYS A 152 -20.23 -10.33 -10.33
CA CYS A 152 -20.28 -11.13 -11.55
C CYS A 152 -20.61 -12.60 -11.30
N TRP A 153 -20.65 -13.04 -10.03
CA TRP A 153 -21.02 -14.40 -9.68
C TRP A 153 -21.86 -14.53 -8.41
N VAL A 154 -21.94 -13.48 -7.58
CA VAL A 154 -22.75 -13.43 -6.36
C VAL A 154 -23.56 -12.13 -6.30
N PRO A 155 -24.90 -12.19 -6.10
CA PRO A 155 -25.70 -10.99 -5.85
C PRO A 155 -25.32 -10.37 -4.50
N SER A 156 -24.89 -9.12 -4.49
CA SER A 156 -24.19 -8.53 -3.34
C SER A 156 -24.30 -7.01 -3.27
N TYR A 157 -23.90 -6.43 -2.14
CA TYR A 157 -23.50 -5.02 -2.07
C TYR A 157 -21.99 -4.93 -2.27
N ASP A 158 -21.57 -4.82 -3.52
CA ASP A 158 -20.18 -5.05 -3.91
C ASP A 158 -19.35 -3.77 -3.81
N ARG A 159 -18.95 -3.40 -2.59
CA ARG A 159 -18.17 -2.20 -2.29
C ARG A 159 -16.95 -2.57 -1.43
N PRO A 160 -15.77 -1.96 -1.65
CA PRO A 160 -14.57 -2.31 -0.88
C PRO A 160 -14.70 -1.95 0.61
N TRP A 161 -15.51 -0.94 0.94
CA TRP A 161 -15.73 -0.49 2.33
C TRP A 161 -16.82 -1.27 3.09
N GLU A 162 -17.68 -2.03 2.41
CA GLU A 162 -18.75 -2.79 3.07
C GLU A 162 -18.28 -4.23 3.30
N LYS A 163 -17.70 -4.47 4.48
CA LYS A 163 -17.31 -5.81 4.90
C LYS A 163 -18.50 -6.59 5.43
N ALA A 164 -18.52 -7.89 5.14
CA ALA A 164 -19.37 -8.83 5.86
C ALA A 164 -18.75 -9.10 7.23
N ASP A 165 -19.20 -8.38 8.26
CA ASP A 165 -18.57 -8.35 9.60
C ASP A 165 -18.46 -9.73 10.30
N ASP A 166 -19.40 -10.62 10.03
CA ASP A 166 -19.44 -11.99 10.55
C ASP A 166 -18.87 -13.02 9.55
N GLY A 167 -18.20 -12.55 8.48
CA GLY A 167 -17.44 -13.36 7.53
C GLY A 167 -18.24 -14.02 6.40
N VAL A 168 -17.72 -15.13 5.89
CA VAL A 168 -18.28 -15.87 4.75
C VAL A 168 -18.24 -17.38 4.99
N GLU A 169 -19.31 -18.06 4.57
CA GLU A 169 -19.43 -19.52 4.62
C GLU A 169 -19.64 -20.08 3.23
N PHE A 170 -18.94 -21.17 2.89
CA PHE A 170 -19.02 -21.80 1.57
C PHE A 170 -19.44 -23.27 1.65
N TRP A 171 -20.29 -23.70 0.73
CA TRP A 171 -20.60 -25.09 0.43
C TRP A 171 -20.36 -25.34 -1.05
N ILE A 172 -19.21 -25.89 -1.40
CA ILE A 172 -18.76 -26.02 -2.79
C ILE A 172 -18.77 -27.48 -3.19
N GLU A 173 -19.70 -27.86 -4.06
CA GLU A 173 -19.73 -29.18 -4.68
C GLU A 173 -18.90 -29.19 -5.97
N ALA A 174 -17.85 -30.01 -5.98
CA ALA A 174 -16.92 -30.17 -7.10
C ALA A 174 -16.53 -31.63 -7.30
N ASP A 175 -15.91 -31.95 -8.44
CA ASP A 175 -15.42 -33.29 -8.77
C ASP A 175 -14.37 -33.78 -7.73
N THR A 176 -14.40 -35.08 -7.41
CA THR A 176 -13.50 -35.68 -6.40
C THR A 176 -12.02 -35.66 -6.78
N SER A 177 -11.68 -35.42 -8.05
CA SER A 177 -10.30 -35.21 -8.51
C SER A 177 -9.70 -33.85 -8.11
N LEU A 178 -10.54 -32.88 -7.74
CA LEU A 178 -10.11 -31.54 -7.37
C LEU A 178 -9.93 -31.41 -5.86
N THR A 179 -8.91 -30.64 -5.47
CA THR A 179 -8.84 -30.01 -4.15
C THR A 179 -9.47 -28.63 -4.26
N VAL A 180 -10.44 -28.34 -3.41
CA VAL A 180 -11.09 -27.01 -3.34
C VAL A 180 -10.47 -26.20 -2.22
N LEU A 181 -10.17 -24.94 -2.50
CA LEU A 181 -9.63 -23.93 -1.61
C LEU A 181 -10.62 -22.76 -1.52
N ALA A 182 -10.75 -22.15 -0.35
CA ALA A 182 -11.55 -20.96 -0.11
C ALA A 182 -11.02 -20.20 1.12
N ASN A 183 -11.56 -19.00 1.36
CA ASN A 183 -11.24 -18.24 2.57
C ASN A 183 -11.61 -19.05 3.84
N GLY A 184 -10.84 -18.87 4.91
CA GLY A 184 -11.09 -19.48 6.21
C GLY A 184 -10.85 -20.99 6.27
N LEU A 185 -11.26 -21.62 7.36
CA LEU A 185 -10.94 -23.02 7.62
C LEU A 185 -11.86 -23.98 6.87
N LEU A 186 -11.29 -25.09 6.39
CA LEU A 186 -12.07 -26.25 5.96
C LEU A 186 -12.67 -26.91 7.21
N VAL A 187 -13.99 -26.84 7.35
CA VAL A 187 -14.74 -27.40 8.48
C VAL A 187 -14.94 -28.90 8.29
N ASP A 188 -15.54 -29.28 7.16
CA ASP A 188 -15.73 -30.67 6.78
C ASP A 188 -15.83 -30.88 5.27
N THR A 189 -15.96 -32.16 4.88
CA THR A 189 -16.31 -32.53 3.51
C THR A 189 -17.34 -33.64 3.49
N VAL A 190 -18.27 -33.60 2.53
CA VAL A 190 -19.34 -34.59 2.37
C VAL A 190 -19.23 -35.24 0.99
N PRO A 191 -18.90 -36.54 0.88
CA PRO A 191 -18.91 -37.26 -0.40
C PRO A 191 -20.33 -37.40 -0.96
N THR A 192 -20.51 -37.11 -2.25
CA THR A 192 -21.82 -37.16 -2.95
C THR A 192 -21.79 -38.08 -4.18
N GLY A 193 -20.84 -39.02 -4.23
CA GLY A 193 -20.63 -39.94 -5.34
C GLY A 193 -19.33 -39.60 -6.08
N THR A 194 -19.44 -39.13 -7.32
CA THR A 194 -18.28 -38.67 -8.11
C THR A 194 -17.84 -37.25 -7.71
N THR A 195 -18.69 -36.52 -6.99
CA THR A 195 -18.44 -35.19 -6.43
C THR A 195 -18.23 -35.25 -4.90
N ARG A 196 -17.71 -34.15 -4.36
CA ARG A 196 -17.57 -33.90 -2.92
C ARG A 196 -17.98 -32.46 -2.65
N ILE A 197 -18.74 -32.26 -1.58
CA ILE A 197 -19.05 -30.94 -1.03
C ILE A 197 -17.94 -30.58 -0.03
N TRP A 198 -17.38 -29.39 -0.18
CA TRP A 198 -16.39 -28.80 0.71
C TRP A 198 -17.04 -27.67 1.51
N HIS A 199 -17.01 -27.76 2.84
CA HIS A 199 -17.59 -26.75 3.73
C HIS A 199 -16.48 -25.90 4.33
N TYR A 200 -16.41 -24.63 3.95
CA TYR A 200 -15.45 -23.66 4.49
C TYR A 200 -16.16 -22.60 5.32
N MET A 201 -15.48 -22.11 6.36
CA MET A 201 -15.93 -21.00 7.17
C MET A 201 -14.79 -20.03 7.45
N HIS A 202 -15.00 -18.78 7.06
CA HIS A 202 -14.18 -17.63 7.45
C HIS A 202 -14.99 -16.77 8.41
N ALA A 203 -14.44 -16.48 9.59
CA ALA A 203 -15.16 -15.88 10.71
C ALA A 203 -14.75 -14.42 11.01
N HIS A 204 -13.95 -13.80 10.16
CA HIS A 204 -13.51 -12.41 10.30
C HIS A 204 -14.20 -11.50 9.28
N PRO A 205 -14.27 -10.18 9.54
CA PRO A 205 -14.76 -9.20 8.57
C PRO A 205 -14.03 -9.32 7.23
N ILE A 206 -14.78 -9.38 6.13
CA ILE A 206 -14.22 -9.57 4.78
C ILE A 206 -14.94 -8.71 3.75
N ALA A 207 -14.17 -8.00 2.91
CA ALA A 207 -14.71 -7.24 1.79
C ALA A 207 -15.02 -8.16 0.60
N THR A 208 -16.02 -7.80 -0.21
CA THR A 208 -16.49 -8.65 -1.32
C THR A 208 -15.41 -9.03 -2.33
N TYR A 209 -14.47 -8.13 -2.61
CA TYR A 209 -13.40 -8.38 -3.57
C TYR A 209 -12.37 -9.44 -3.10
N LEU A 210 -12.32 -9.73 -1.80
CA LEU A 210 -11.42 -10.71 -1.16
C LEU A 210 -12.04 -12.12 -1.06
N ILE A 211 -13.36 -12.22 -1.24
CA ILE A 211 -14.08 -13.50 -1.19
C ILE A 211 -13.73 -14.33 -2.42
N SER A 212 -13.21 -15.54 -2.21
CA SER A 212 -12.76 -16.40 -3.29
C SER A 212 -12.95 -17.89 -3.05
N MET A 213 -13.02 -18.61 -4.16
CA MET A 213 -12.89 -20.06 -4.19
C MET A 213 -12.07 -20.50 -5.42
N ALA A 214 -11.35 -21.59 -5.28
CA ALA A 214 -10.65 -22.24 -6.38
C ALA A 214 -10.71 -23.76 -6.23
N GLY A 215 -10.65 -24.46 -7.35
CA GLY A 215 -10.65 -25.92 -7.38
C GLY A 215 -9.68 -26.42 -8.44
N ARG A 216 -8.72 -27.26 -8.04
CA ARG A 216 -7.72 -27.82 -8.94
C ARG A 216 -7.08 -29.08 -8.36
N THR A 217 -6.50 -29.92 -9.21
CA THR A 217 -5.64 -31.02 -8.78
C THR A 217 -4.34 -30.47 -8.17
N LEU A 218 -4.27 -30.44 -6.84
CA LEU A 218 -3.18 -29.83 -6.07
C LEU A 218 -2.66 -30.78 -4.98
N ALA A 219 -1.43 -30.53 -4.53
CA ALA A 219 -0.84 -31.12 -3.34
C ALA A 219 -0.34 -30.00 -2.41
N ALA A 220 -0.38 -30.23 -1.10
CA ALA A 220 0.03 -29.24 -0.11
C ALA A 220 1.44 -29.52 0.44
N ASN A 221 2.29 -28.50 0.40
CA ASN A 221 3.39 -28.37 1.35
C ASN A 221 2.86 -27.66 2.61
N ARG A 222 3.17 -28.21 3.79
CA ARG A 222 2.56 -27.81 5.06
C ARG A 222 3.62 -27.45 6.09
N TRP A 223 3.37 -26.36 6.79
CA TRP A 223 4.16 -25.89 7.92
C TRP A 223 3.22 -25.47 9.06
N THR A 224 3.79 -25.28 10.24
CA THR A 224 3.12 -24.64 11.37
C THR A 224 3.89 -23.38 11.68
N TRP A 225 3.22 -22.23 11.61
CA TRP A 225 3.78 -20.98 12.10
C TRP A 225 3.57 -20.90 13.60
N THR A 226 4.58 -20.40 14.34
CA THR A 226 4.52 -20.21 15.78
C THR A 226 5.02 -18.82 16.12
N TYR A 227 4.22 -18.04 16.85
CA TYR A 227 4.54 -16.68 17.28
C TYR A 227 4.11 -16.48 18.73
N GLY A 228 5.08 -16.46 19.65
CA GLY A 228 4.78 -16.52 21.09
C GLY A 228 4.00 -17.80 21.43
N SER A 229 2.77 -17.66 21.93
CA SER A 229 1.86 -18.77 22.22
C SER A 229 0.90 -19.10 21.07
N THR A 230 0.89 -18.31 20.00
CA THR A 230 -0.01 -18.50 18.86
C THR A 230 0.60 -19.51 17.89
N THR A 231 -0.20 -20.47 17.43
CA THR A 231 0.19 -21.44 16.40
C THR A 231 -0.88 -21.50 15.33
N MET A 232 -0.48 -21.54 14.06
CA MET A 232 -1.39 -21.53 12.93
C MET A 232 -0.86 -22.45 11.80
N PRO A 233 -1.73 -23.21 11.10
CA PRO A 233 -1.33 -23.92 9.89
C PRO A 233 -0.99 -22.96 8.74
N VAL A 234 0.09 -23.29 8.02
CA VAL A 234 0.53 -22.58 6.81
C VAL A 234 0.69 -23.57 5.67
N MET A 235 0.13 -23.25 4.50
CA MET A 235 0.17 -24.12 3.33
C MET A 235 0.61 -23.42 2.06
N ALA A 236 1.33 -24.16 1.21
CA ALA A 236 1.50 -23.82 -0.20
C ALA A 236 0.96 -24.97 -1.05
N TRP A 237 -0.06 -24.68 -1.86
CA TRP A 237 -0.70 -25.63 -2.76
C TRP A 237 -0.11 -25.54 -4.16
N VAL A 238 0.52 -26.63 -4.58
CA VAL A 238 1.28 -26.73 -5.82
C VAL A 238 0.76 -27.89 -6.67
N TYR A 239 1.21 -28.00 -7.92
CA TYR A 239 0.92 -29.22 -8.69
C TYR A 239 1.54 -30.45 -7.99
N PRO A 240 0.90 -31.63 -8.04
CA PRO A 240 1.45 -32.84 -7.39
C PRO A 240 2.89 -33.18 -7.81
N SER A 241 3.27 -32.88 -9.04
CA SER A 241 4.64 -33.08 -9.57
C SER A 241 5.69 -32.16 -8.95
N ASP A 242 5.26 -31.09 -8.29
CA ASP A 242 6.09 -29.91 -7.99
C ASP A 242 6.29 -29.70 -6.48
N THR A 243 5.85 -30.65 -5.66
CA THR A 243 5.99 -30.61 -4.19
C THR A 243 7.44 -30.39 -3.72
N SER A 244 8.43 -30.80 -4.52
CA SER A 244 9.86 -30.64 -4.25
C SER A 244 10.46 -29.28 -4.65
N LEU A 245 9.71 -28.37 -5.28
CA LEU A 245 10.23 -27.07 -5.75
C LEU A 245 10.62 -26.11 -4.62
N GLY A 246 10.16 -26.36 -3.38
CA GLY A 246 10.41 -25.46 -2.25
C GLY A 246 9.66 -24.13 -2.31
N TRP A 247 8.68 -23.98 -3.21
CA TRP A 247 7.80 -22.80 -3.25
C TRP A 247 6.98 -22.71 -1.95
N GLY A 248 6.93 -21.53 -1.34
CA GLY A 248 6.30 -21.30 -0.03
C GLY A 248 7.16 -21.62 1.20
N VAL A 249 8.39 -22.13 1.05
CA VAL A 249 9.22 -22.54 2.22
C VAL A 249 9.55 -21.40 3.19
N ARG A 250 9.47 -20.14 2.74
CA ARG A 250 9.79 -18.94 3.53
C ARG A 250 8.57 -18.25 4.14
N LEU A 251 7.36 -18.78 3.96
CA LEU A 251 6.13 -18.13 4.44
C LEU A 251 6.10 -17.92 5.94
N THR A 252 6.57 -18.89 6.72
CA THR A 252 6.60 -18.78 8.19
C THR A 252 7.60 -17.73 8.67
N ASP A 253 8.72 -17.53 7.95
CA ASP A 253 9.66 -16.45 8.21
C ASP A 253 9.01 -15.09 7.90
N MET A 254 8.36 -14.96 6.75
CA MET A 254 7.67 -13.72 6.34
C MET A 254 6.55 -13.34 7.33
N LEU A 255 5.74 -14.32 7.75
CA LEU A 255 4.72 -14.12 8.78
C LEU A 255 5.32 -13.58 10.08
N THR A 256 6.48 -14.09 10.49
CA THR A 256 7.20 -13.62 11.68
C THR A 256 7.70 -12.19 11.48
N VAL A 257 8.35 -11.92 10.34
CA VAL A 257 8.87 -10.60 9.97
C VAL A 257 7.75 -9.55 10.03
N PHE A 258 6.62 -9.79 9.38
CA PHE A 258 5.50 -8.86 9.36
C PHE A 258 4.81 -8.76 10.72
N SER A 259 4.67 -9.86 11.46
CA SER A 259 4.10 -9.84 12.81
C SER A 259 4.92 -8.99 13.80
N ASP A 260 6.25 -9.04 13.71
CA ASP A 260 7.13 -8.20 14.53
C ASP A 260 6.96 -6.69 14.26
N ARG A 261 6.53 -6.35 13.05
CA ARG A 261 6.42 -4.95 12.59
C ARG A 261 5.02 -4.40 12.80
N PHE A 262 4.00 -5.16 12.44
CA PHE A 262 2.59 -4.73 12.39
C PHE A 262 1.72 -5.34 13.49
N GLY A 263 2.28 -6.21 14.33
CA GLY A 263 1.54 -7.02 15.29
C GLY A 263 1.09 -8.36 14.69
N VAL A 264 0.66 -9.28 15.55
CA VAL A 264 0.29 -10.67 15.19
C VAL A 264 -0.60 -10.71 13.94
N TYR A 265 -0.33 -11.68 13.06
CA TYR A 265 -1.15 -11.99 11.89
C TYR A 265 -2.65 -11.94 12.22
N PRO A 266 -3.46 -11.18 11.46
CA PRO A 266 -4.83 -10.85 11.89
C PRO A 266 -5.76 -12.07 12.00
N PHE A 267 -5.52 -13.09 11.17
CA PHE A 267 -6.37 -14.29 11.05
C PHE A 267 -5.70 -15.53 11.67
N ALA A 268 -4.91 -15.34 12.73
CA ALA A 268 -4.05 -16.39 13.30
C ALA A 268 -4.79 -17.55 13.99
N ASP A 269 -6.08 -17.40 14.26
CA ASP A 269 -6.99 -18.45 14.71
C ASP A 269 -7.54 -19.31 13.55
N GLU A 270 -7.24 -18.94 12.30
CA GLU A 270 -7.57 -19.69 11.10
C GLU A 270 -6.32 -20.29 10.42
N LYS A 271 -5.95 -19.76 9.25
CA LYS A 271 -4.81 -20.21 8.43
C LYS A 271 -4.22 -19.07 7.62
N TYR A 272 -3.05 -19.34 7.05
CA TYR A 272 -2.62 -18.71 5.81
C TYR A 272 -2.29 -19.79 4.78
N GLU A 273 -2.78 -19.65 3.57
CA GLU A 273 -2.30 -20.46 2.46
C GLU A 273 -2.11 -19.64 1.20
N GLN A 274 -1.27 -20.18 0.32
CA GLN A 274 -1.15 -19.72 -1.05
C GLN A 274 -1.28 -20.88 -2.03
N SER A 275 -1.73 -20.62 -3.25
CA SER A 275 -1.88 -21.66 -4.27
C SER A 275 -1.53 -21.21 -5.67
N VAL A 276 -1.19 -22.15 -6.55
CA VAL A 276 -1.04 -21.90 -8.00
C VAL A 276 -2.31 -22.32 -8.74
N VAL A 277 -3.10 -21.32 -9.10
CA VAL A 277 -4.40 -21.48 -9.79
C VAL A 277 -4.43 -20.65 -11.07
N MET A 278 -5.57 -20.66 -11.75
CA MET A 278 -5.77 -19.92 -13.00
C MET A 278 -6.25 -18.49 -12.71
N PHE A 279 -5.83 -17.54 -13.53
CA PHE A 279 -6.43 -16.20 -13.61
C PHE A 279 -6.57 -15.75 -15.06
N ALA A 280 -7.35 -14.68 -15.28
CA ALA A 280 -7.36 -13.95 -16.55
C ALA A 280 -6.11 -13.09 -16.78
N PHE A 281 -5.34 -12.81 -15.72
CA PHE A 281 -4.13 -12.00 -15.78
C PHE A 281 -2.91 -12.74 -15.23
N SER A 282 -1.72 -12.19 -15.48
CA SER A 282 -0.47 -12.69 -14.91
C SER A 282 -0.18 -11.92 -13.61
N GLY A 283 -0.03 -12.62 -12.48
CA GLY A 283 0.19 -12.00 -11.18
C GLY A 283 -0.29 -12.91 -10.06
N ALA A 284 -0.73 -12.29 -8.98
CA ALA A 284 -1.37 -12.94 -7.86
C ALA A 284 -2.52 -12.05 -7.34
N MET A 285 -3.31 -12.60 -6.42
CA MET A 285 -4.41 -11.90 -5.77
C MET A 285 -4.47 -12.32 -4.30
N GLU A 286 -4.58 -11.34 -3.43
CA GLU A 286 -4.37 -11.41 -2.00
C GLU A 286 -5.53 -12.00 -1.19
N HIS A 287 -6.49 -12.68 -1.82
CA HIS A 287 -7.72 -13.14 -1.18
C HIS A 287 -7.51 -13.62 0.27
N GLN A 288 -8.23 -13.00 1.21
CA GLN A 288 -8.03 -13.14 2.65
C GLN A 288 -7.87 -14.61 3.08
N THR A 289 -6.75 -14.93 3.73
CA THR A 289 -6.29 -16.28 4.17
C THR A 289 -5.95 -17.31 3.07
N SER A 290 -6.10 -16.97 1.78
CA SER A 290 -5.96 -17.89 0.64
C SER A 290 -5.46 -17.19 -0.63
N SER A 291 -4.24 -16.65 -0.59
CA SER A 291 -3.66 -15.94 -1.74
C SER A 291 -3.48 -16.86 -2.95
N HIS A 292 -3.84 -16.37 -4.13
CA HIS A 292 -3.89 -17.17 -5.35
C HIS A 292 -2.90 -16.61 -6.37
N PHE A 293 -2.05 -17.46 -6.94
CA PHE A 293 -0.99 -17.08 -7.89
C PHE A 293 -1.24 -17.70 -9.27
N SER A 294 -0.97 -16.96 -10.35
CA SER A 294 -1.06 -17.49 -11.73
C SER A 294 0.07 -18.47 -12.08
N SER A 295 1.19 -18.39 -11.35
CA SER A 295 2.40 -19.21 -11.53
C SER A 295 3.26 -19.23 -10.25
N TYR A 296 4.38 -19.94 -10.25
CA TYR A 296 5.32 -19.98 -9.12
C TYR A 296 6.14 -18.68 -8.99
N LEU A 297 5.49 -17.57 -8.63
CA LEU A 297 6.15 -16.28 -8.44
C LEU A 297 7.08 -16.29 -7.21
N GLY A 298 8.10 -15.42 -7.23
CA GLY A 298 9.20 -15.42 -6.28
C GLY A 298 8.83 -14.97 -4.87
N ASN A 299 9.81 -14.98 -3.96
CA ASN A 299 9.60 -14.63 -2.55
C ASN A 299 9.10 -13.19 -2.34
N TYR A 300 9.49 -12.24 -3.18
CA TYR A 300 9.01 -10.85 -3.05
C TYR A 300 7.51 -10.74 -3.34
N THR A 301 7.01 -11.37 -4.41
CA THR A 301 5.56 -11.44 -4.64
C THR A 301 4.84 -12.22 -3.55
N GLN A 302 5.42 -13.32 -3.05
CA GLN A 302 4.85 -14.02 -1.88
C GLN A 302 4.78 -13.13 -0.63
N ALA A 303 5.78 -12.27 -0.42
CA ALA A 303 5.80 -11.28 0.64
C ALA A 303 4.77 -10.16 0.41
N HIS A 304 4.55 -9.73 -0.84
CA HIS A 304 3.51 -8.77 -1.25
C HIS A 304 2.12 -9.31 -0.90
N GLU A 305 1.76 -10.48 -1.42
CA GLU A 305 0.44 -11.09 -1.18
C GLU A 305 0.18 -11.42 0.30
N LEU A 306 1.22 -11.86 1.03
CA LEU A 306 1.09 -12.11 2.46
C LEU A 306 0.97 -10.82 3.27
N CYS A 307 1.61 -9.73 2.85
CA CYS A 307 1.52 -8.44 3.53
C CYS A 307 0.11 -7.86 3.45
N HIS A 308 -0.60 -8.12 2.36
CA HIS A 308 -1.98 -7.69 2.19
C HIS A 308 -2.93 -8.16 3.30
N GLN A 309 -2.60 -9.29 3.94
CA GLN A 309 -3.37 -9.82 5.07
C GLN A 309 -3.49 -8.80 6.23
N TRP A 310 -2.51 -7.90 6.39
CA TRP A 310 -2.61 -6.74 7.29
C TRP A 310 -3.16 -5.50 6.58
N TRP A 311 -2.72 -5.24 5.34
CA TRP A 311 -2.95 -3.99 4.60
C TRP A 311 -3.67 -4.23 3.27
N GLY A 312 -4.95 -3.88 3.21
CA GLY A 312 -5.86 -4.29 2.14
C GLY A 312 -6.92 -5.27 2.67
N ASP A 313 -6.53 -6.23 3.51
CA ASP A 313 -7.47 -7.23 4.03
C ASP A 313 -7.99 -6.87 5.41
N ASP A 314 -7.17 -6.94 6.46
CA ASP A 314 -7.59 -6.60 7.83
C ASP A 314 -7.96 -5.10 7.93
N VAL A 315 -7.04 -4.24 7.49
CA VAL A 315 -7.32 -2.82 7.25
C VAL A 315 -7.54 -2.62 5.76
N GLY A 316 -8.79 -2.63 5.32
CA GLY A 316 -9.16 -2.34 3.94
C GLY A 316 -9.03 -0.86 3.58
N TYR A 317 -9.19 -0.53 2.31
CA TYR A 317 -9.25 0.86 1.85
C TYR A 317 -10.70 1.27 1.55
N GLY A 318 -11.06 2.51 1.90
CA GLY A 318 -12.43 2.99 1.83
C GLY A 318 -12.95 3.16 0.41
N THR A 319 -12.10 3.52 -0.55
CA THR A 319 -12.45 3.58 -1.97
C THR A 319 -11.26 3.19 -2.83
N PHE A 320 -11.45 3.00 -4.14
CA PHE A 320 -10.31 2.75 -5.02
C PHE A 320 -9.39 3.99 -5.20
N LYS A 321 -9.79 5.18 -4.73
CA LYS A 321 -8.88 6.34 -4.59
C LYS A 321 -7.79 6.09 -3.56
N ASP A 322 -8.07 5.23 -2.59
CA ASP A 322 -7.23 4.91 -1.45
C ASP A 322 -6.43 3.61 -1.64
N THR A 323 -6.47 3.00 -2.83
CA THR A 323 -5.85 1.69 -3.14
C THR A 323 -4.37 1.60 -2.75
N TRP A 324 -3.64 2.72 -2.75
CA TRP A 324 -2.24 2.77 -2.32
C TRP A 324 -2.02 2.31 -0.86
N LEU A 325 -3.05 2.41 0.00
CA LEU A 325 -3.01 1.90 1.37
C LEU A 325 -2.88 0.37 1.42
N GLY A 326 -3.33 -0.35 0.39
CA GLY A 326 -3.03 -1.76 0.19
C GLY A 326 -1.74 -1.95 -0.60
N GLU A 327 -1.73 -1.45 -1.84
CA GLU A 327 -0.67 -1.78 -2.81
C GLU A 327 0.70 -1.18 -2.50
N GLY A 328 0.71 0.06 -1.99
CA GLY A 328 1.93 0.72 -1.54
C GLY A 328 2.52 0.05 -0.30
N PHE A 329 1.67 -0.41 0.62
CA PHE A 329 2.10 -1.15 1.80
C PHE A 329 2.64 -2.54 1.44
N ALA A 330 1.97 -3.27 0.56
CA ALA A 330 2.42 -4.58 0.08
C ALA A 330 3.74 -4.48 -0.69
N THR A 331 3.89 -3.47 -1.55
CA THR A 331 5.17 -3.19 -2.24
C THR A 331 6.28 -2.79 -1.24
N TYR A 332 5.95 -2.02 -0.19
CA TYR A 332 6.89 -1.71 0.89
C TYR A 332 7.30 -2.94 1.70
N CYS A 333 6.40 -3.90 1.90
CA CYS A 333 6.69 -5.16 2.56
C CYS A 333 7.73 -6.01 1.80
N GLU A 334 7.81 -5.89 0.49
CA GLU A 334 8.90 -6.50 -0.28
C GLU A 334 10.27 -5.94 0.14
N MET A 335 10.34 -4.63 0.39
CA MET A 335 11.54 -3.98 0.93
C MET A 335 11.85 -4.50 2.34
N LEU A 336 10.85 -4.63 3.21
CA LEU A 336 11.02 -5.17 4.57
C LEU A 336 11.48 -6.63 4.55
N TRP A 337 11.03 -7.41 3.56
CA TRP A 337 11.51 -8.77 3.35
C TRP A 337 12.97 -8.77 2.89
N ALA A 338 13.37 -7.89 1.95
CA ALA A 338 14.77 -7.71 1.58
C ALA A 338 15.65 -7.32 2.78
N GLU A 339 15.14 -6.46 3.67
CA GLU A 339 15.81 -6.09 4.93
C GLU A 339 15.98 -7.30 5.86
N ALA A 340 14.98 -8.17 5.96
CA ALA A 340 15.07 -9.38 6.77
C ALA A 340 16.07 -10.39 6.20
N GLU A 341 16.20 -10.50 4.88
CA GLU A 341 17.11 -11.45 4.24
C GLU A 341 18.58 -10.99 4.24
N GLY A 342 18.83 -9.69 4.11
CA GLY A 342 20.21 -9.18 3.95
C GLY A 342 20.53 -7.86 4.65
N GLY A 343 19.69 -7.44 5.59
CA GLY A 343 19.87 -6.20 6.36
C GLY A 343 19.62 -4.94 5.54
N PHE A 344 19.97 -3.79 6.12
CA PHE A 344 19.69 -2.47 5.55
C PHE A 344 20.31 -2.25 4.16
N ALA A 345 21.45 -2.87 3.86
CA ALA A 345 22.04 -2.78 2.52
C ALA A 345 21.13 -3.42 1.45
N SER A 346 20.53 -4.58 1.74
CA SER A 346 19.56 -5.22 0.84
C SER A 346 18.27 -4.42 0.72
N TYR A 347 17.82 -3.76 1.81
CA TYR A 347 16.68 -2.84 1.79
C TYR A 347 16.90 -1.69 0.79
N VAL A 348 18.03 -0.98 0.90
CA VAL A 348 18.39 0.13 0.01
C VAL A 348 18.56 -0.35 -1.44
N LEU A 349 19.22 -1.50 -1.64
CA LEU A 349 19.38 -2.09 -2.97
C LEU A 349 18.04 -2.49 -3.60
N TYR A 350 17.09 -3.00 -2.82
CA TYR A 350 15.75 -3.32 -3.32
C TYR A 350 14.99 -2.06 -3.71
N TYR A 351 15.03 -1.02 -2.87
CA TYR A 351 14.42 0.28 -3.18
C TYR A 351 14.95 0.83 -4.51
N GLY A 352 16.27 0.98 -4.66
CA GLY A 352 16.85 1.56 -5.87
C GLY A 352 16.66 0.71 -7.13
N ASN A 353 16.87 -0.62 -7.04
CA ASN A 353 16.80 -1.49 -8.22
C ASN A 353 15.38 -1.88 -8.62
N THR A 354 14.43 -1.90 -7.68
CA THR A 354 13.06 -2.35 -7.95
C THR A 354 12.09 -1.19 -7.86
N VAL A 355 11.93 -0.57 -6.69
CA VAL A 355 10.89 0.43 -6.44
C VAL A 355 11.11 1.69 -7.28
N GLU A 356 12.24 2.36 -7.06
CA GLU A 356 12.60 3.62 -7.72
C GLU A 356 12.79 3.43 -9.23
N ARG A 357 13.59 2.44 -9.64
CA ARG A 357 13.85 2.19 -11.06
C ARG A 357 12.58 1.91 -11.84
N THR A 358 11.67 1.09 -11.31
CA THR A 358 10.42 0.74 -12.00
C THR A 358 9.51 1.96 -12.06
N PHE A 359 9.38 2.72 -10.97
CA PHE A 359 8.66 3.99 -10.98
C PHE A 359 9.17 4.90 -12.10
N PHE A 360 10.47 5.18 -12.17
CA PHE A 360 11.05 6.07 -13.17
C PHE A 360 11.06 5.52 -14.59
N THR A 361 10.85 4.22 -14.78
CA THR A 361 10.73 3.61 -16.10
C THR A 361 9.36 3.87 -16.71
N TYR A 362 8.30 3.87 -15.90
CA TYR A 362 6.91 3.93 -16.38
C TYR A 362 6.17 5.22 -16.02
N ALA A 363 6.60 5.94 -14.98
CA ALA A 363 5.97 7.19 -14.58
C ALA A 363 6.32 8.33 -15.55
N THR A 364 5.37 9.25 -15.69
CA THR A 364 5.56 10.54 -16.35
C THR A 364 5.63 11.63 -15.28
N ASN A 365 6.37 12.71 -15.53
CA ASN A 365 6.47 13.85 -14.59
C ASN A 365 5.65 15.02 -15.16
N PRO A 366 4.63 15.56 -14.45
CA PRO A 366 4.27 15.27 -13.06
C PRO A 366 3.44 13.99 -12.88
N GLY A 367 2.84 13.45 -13.94
CA GLY A 367 2.11 12.18 -13.85
C GLY A 367 0.87 12.30 -12.98
N LYS A 368 0.63 11.28 -12.14
CA LYS A 368 -0.55 11.16 -11.28
C LYS A 368 -0.17 11.24 -9.79
N PRO A 369 -1.07 11.72 -8.91
CA PRO A 369 -0.92 11.59 -7.46
C PRO A 369 -1.02 10.11 -7.03
N VAL A 370 -0.67 9.84 -5.76
CA VAL A 370 -0.80 8.50 -5.17
C VAL A 370 -2.24 8.25 -4.74
N TYR A 371 -2.87 9.24 -4.11
CA TYR A 371 -4.30 9.26 -3.83
C TYR A 371 -5.06 9.76 -5.06
N ASP A 372 -6.21 9.14 -5.34
CA ASP A 372 -7.09 9.48 -6.47
C ASP A 372 -6.34 9.57 -7.83
N PRO A 373 -5.63 8.50 -8.24
CA PRO A 373 -4.87 8.49 -9.50
C PRO A 373 -5.78 8.55 -10.75
N GLY A 374 -7.07 8.23 -10.59
CA GLY A 374 -8.07 8.19 -11.64
C GLY A 374 -8.86 6.88 -11.63
N PRO A 375 -10.04 6.88 -12.26
CA PRO A 375 -11.00 5.79 -12.10
C PRO A 375 -10.69 4.58 -12.97
N ASP A 376 -9.76 4.65 -13.93
CA ASP A 376 -9.46 3.52 -14.79
C ASP A 376 -8.67 2.46 -14.02
N ILE A 377 -8.88 1.18 -14.31
CA ILE A 377 -8.12 0.11 -13.65
C ILE A 377 -6.60 0.24 -13.84
N GLY A 378 -6.14 0.79 -14.97
CA GLY A 378 -4.72 1.08 -15.21
C GLY A 378 -4.16 2.24 -14.39
N ASP A 379 -5.01 3.03 -13.76
CA ASP A 379 -4.63 4.10 -12.83
C ASP A 379 -4.49 3.56 -11.40
N ILE A 380 -5.46 2.74 -11.01
CA ILE A 380 -5.51 2.05 -9.73
C ILE A 380 -4.38 1.04 -9.61
N LEU A 381 -4.10 0.30 -10.69
CA LEU A 381 -3.03 -0.68 -10.78
C LEU A 381 -1.82 -0.10 -11.51
N SER A 382 -1.18 0.90 -10.90
CA SER A 382 -0.11 1.67 -11.55
C SER A 382 1.15 1.82 -10.70
N VAL A 383 2.23 2.30 -11.31
CA VAL A 383 3.45 2.64 -10.56
C VAL A 383 3.24 3.74 -9.52
N TYR A 384 2.15 4.51 -9.59
CA TYR A 384 1.83 5.54 -8.60
C TYR A 384 1.28 4.94 -7.30
N THR A 385 0.34 3.99 -7.37
CA THR A 385 -0.24 3.34 -6.18
C THR A 385 0.70 2.32 -5.56
N TYR A 386 1.47 1.57 -6.37
CA TYR A 386 2.44 0.58 -5.90
C TYR A 386 3.77 1.22 -5.49
N HIS A 387 4.50 1.78 -6.47
CA HIS A 387 5.92 2.09 -6.28
C HIS A 387 6.11 3.46 -5.62
N LYS A 388 5.37 4.48 -6.06
CA LYS A 388 5.36 5.78 -5.34
C LYS A 388 4.71 5.62 -3.96
N GLY A 389 3.65 4.81 -3.81
CA GLY A 389 3.08 4.44 -2.51
C GLY A 389 4.12 3.82 -1.55
N ALA A 390 4.89 2.83 -2.01
CA ALA A 390 5.99 2.27 -1.21
C ALA A 390 7.09 3.29 -0.90
N ALA A 391 7.42 4.15 -1.85
CA ALA A 391 8.39 5.22 -1.65
C ALA A 391 7.90 6.25 -0.61
N VAL A 392 6.60 6.56 -0.55
CA VAL A 392 6.01 7.39 0.51
C VAL A 392 6.25 6.77 1.88
N LEU A 393 6.02 5.47 2.06
CA LEU A 393 6.27 4.78 3.33
C LEU A 393 7.77 4.73 3.68
N HIS A 394 8.62 4.55 2.69
CA HIS A 394 10.07 4.61 2.82
C HIS A 394 10.55 6.00 3.28
N MET A 395 10.08 7.08 2.64
CA MET A 395 10.37 8.46 3.02
C MET A 395 9.77 8.82 4.38
N LEU A 396 8.58 8.30 4.72
CA LEU A 396 7.96 8.51 6.01
C LEU A 396 8.80 7.89 7.14
N ARG A 397 9.29 6.65 6.95
CA ARG A 397 10.26 6.02 7.87
C ARG A 397 11.50 6.91 8.06
N TYR A 398 11.99 7.52 6.99
CA TYR A 398 13.12 8.46 7.05
C TYR A 398 12.82 9.76 7.81
N ILE A 399 11.67 10.38 7.55
CA ILE A 399 11.27 11.66 8.16
C ILE A 399 11.00 11.52 9.66
N LEU A 400 10.43 10.38 10.08
CA LEU A 400 10.13 10.16 11.49
C LEU A 400 11.41 10.01 12.30
N ASP A 401 12.19 8.96 12.09
CA ASP A 401 13.38 8.74 12.91
C ASP A 401 14.47 7.89 12.27
N LYS A 402 14.27 7.33 11.06
CA LYS A 402 15.07 6.25 10.44
C LYS A 402 15.17 4.97 11.27
N ASP A 403 15.33 5.13 12.57
CA ASP A 403 14.90 4.20 13.60
C ASP A 403 13.48 3.72 13.26
N THR A 404 13.24 2.46 13.58
CA THR A 404 12.04 1.74 13.19
C THR A 404 10.93 1.88 14.23
N SER A 405 11.25 2.41 15.42
CA SER A 405 10.34 2.41 16.56
C SER A 405 9.13 3.34 16.40
N LEU A 406 9.31 4.63 16.04
CA LEU A 406 8.18 5.53 15.82
C LEU A 406 7.39 5.13 14.59
N PHE A 407 8.06 4.82 13.48
CA PHE A 407 7.41 4.43 12.24
C PHE A 407 6.52 3.19 12.40
N PHE A 408 7.07 2.05 12.85
CA PHE A 408 6.22 0.86 13.05
C PHE A 408 5.26 1.00 14.23
N GLY A 409 5.58 1.85 15.20
CA GLY A 409 4.63 2.24 16.25
C GLY A 409 3.38 2.91 15.68
N ALA A 410 3.56 3.87 14.77
CA ALA A 410 2.48 4.56 14.08
C ALA A 410 1.67 3.60 13.21
N LEU A 411 2.32 2.68 12.48
CA LEU A 411 1.61 1.66 11.70
C LEU A 411 0.78 0.74 12.60
N ARG A 412 1.31 0.27 13.73
CA ARG A 412 0.52 -0.52 14.69
C ARG A 412 -0.64 0.27 15.28
N HIS A 413 -0.46 1.57 15.54
CA HIS A 413 -1.54 2.43 16.00
C HIS A 413 -2.64 2.58 14.94
N TYR A 414 -2.26 2.90 13.70
CA TYR A 414 -3.17 2.94 12.56
C TYR A 414 -3.97 1.64 12.42
N ARG A 415 -3.29 0.48 12.45
CA ARG A 415 -3.96 -0.82 12.44
C ARG A 415 -4.94 -0.98 13.61
N SER A 416 -4.56 -0.57 14.82
CA SER A 416 -5.43 -0.72 15.99
C SER A 416 -6.73 0.08 15.90
N LEU A 417 -6.77 1.14 15.08
CA LEU A 417 -7.96 1.97 14.86
C LEU A 417 -8.89 1.39 13.79
N HIS A 418 -8.36 0.65 12.82
CA HIS A 418 -9.08 0.24 11.60
C HIS A 418 -9.12 -1.28 11.35
N SER A 419 -8.54 -2.10 12.22
CA SER A 419 -8.56 -3.57 12.09
C SER A 419 -10.00 -4.09 12.00
N GLY A 420 -10.23 -5.02 11.07
CA GLY A 420 -11.55 -5.53 10.73
C GLY A 420 -12.44 -4.55 9.96
N SER A 421 -11.93 -3.39 9.53
CA SER A 421 -12.69 -2.35 8.85
C SER A 421 -11.94 -1.81 7.63
N TYR A 422 -12.28 -0.60 7.20
CA TYR A 422 -11.57 0.14 6.15
C TYR A 422 -11.02 1.47 6.69
N ALA A 423 -10.14 2.07 5.91
CA ALA A 423 -9.58 3.40 6.17
C ALA A 423 -9.54 4.23 4.87
N LEU A 424 -9.75 5.53 5.02
CA LEU A 424 -9.42 6.52 4.00
C LEU A 424 -7.96 6.93 4.14
N THR A 425 -7.40 7.51 3.08
CA THR A 425 -6.05 8.10 3.12
C THR A 425 -5.92 9.12 4.24
N SER A 426 -6.96 9.92 4.51
CA SER A 426 -6.99 10.86 5.63
C SER A 426 -6.87 10.19 6.99
N ASP A 427 -7.47 9.01 7.17
CA ASP A 427 -7.42 8.28 8.44
C ASP A 427 -5.99 7.78 8.72
N PHE A 428 -5.27 7.36 7.67
CA PHE A 428 -3.86 7.00 7.79
C PHE A 428 -3.01 8.21 8.20
N VAL A 429 -3.22 9.36 7.57
CA VAL A 429 -2.53 10.63 7.91
C VAL A 429 -2.79 10.98 9.38
N ASP A 430 -4.07 11.03 9.77
CA ASP A 430 -4.49 11.37 11.13
C ASP A 430 -3.90 10.42 12.17
N ALA A 431 -3.87 9.11 11.89
CA ALA A 431 -3.30 8.11 12.79
C ALA A 431 -1.79 8.29 12.97
N VAL A 432 -1.05 8.57 11.89
CA VAL A 432 0.40 8.80 11.95
C VAL A 432 0.71 10.09 12.71
N GLU A 433 0.01 11.19 12.41
CA GLU A 433 0.22 12.46 13.10
C GLU A 433 -0.14 12.37 14.58
N THR A 434 -1.27 11.74 14.91
CA THR A 434 -1.72 11.53 16.30
C THR A 434 -0.71 10.72 17.10
N TYR A 435 -0.19 9.62 16.53
CA TYR A 435 0.78 8.77 17.22
C TYR A 435 2.13 9.47 17.42
N THR A 436 2.58 10.20 16.40
CA THR A 436 3.93 10.79 16.38
C THR A 436 3.98 12.19 17.01
N GLY A 437 2.84 12.86 17.13
CA GLY A 437 2.73 14.26 17.56
C GLY A 437 3.37 15.24 16.58
N ARG A 438 3.56 14.85 15.31
CA ARG A 438 4.22 15.66 14.28
C ARG A 438 3.20 16.17 13.26
N ASP A 439 3.37 17.44 12.88
CA ASP A 439 2.72 18.05 11.72
C ASP A 439 3.44 17.59 10.44
N LEU A 440 2.75 16.73 9.69
CA LEU A 440 3.15 16.07 8.47
C LEU A 440 2.21 16.40 7.30
N ASP A 441 1.29 17.35 7.47
CA ASP A 441 0.43 17.90 6.40
C ASP A 441 1.24 18.22 5.15
N TRP A 442 2.38 18.92 5.30
CA TRP A 442 3.24 19.28 4.18
C TRP A 442 3.76 18.03 3.43
N PHE A 443 4.04 16.94 4.13
CA PHE A 443 4.57 15.71 3.55
C PHE A 443 3.48 14.98 2.78
N PHE A 444 2.33 14.74 3.41
CA PHE A 444 1.24 14.01 2.76
C PHE A 444 0.62 14.81 1.61
N ASN A 445 0.48 16.13 1.74
CA ASN A 445 0.04 16.99 0.63
C ASN A 445 0.96 16.82 -0.59
N GLN A 446 2.26 16.95 -0.41
CA GLN A 446 3.21 16.90 -1.53
C GLN A 446 3.38 15.50 -2.13
N TRP A 447 3.41 14.47 -1.29
CA TRP A 447 3.81 13.13 -1.72
C TRP A 447 2.65 12.18 -1.98
N VAL A 448 1.48 12.41 -1.39
CA VAL A 448 0.29 11.58 -1.56
C VAL A 448 -0.76 12.26 -2.43
N TYR A 449 -1.15 13.49 -2.08
CA TYR A 449 -2.24 14.20 -2.74
C TYR A 449 -1.82 14.95 -4.01
N GLU A 450 -0.54 15.34 -4.13
CA GLU A 450 -0.02 16.06 -5.29
C GLU A 450 0.81 15.15 -6.24
N PRO A 451 0.79 15.43 -7.56
CA PRO A 451 1.57 14.68 -8.53
C PRO A 451 3.05 15.10 -8.52
N GLY A 452 3.88 14.32 -9.19
CA GLY A 452 5.29 14.63 -9.41
C GLY A 452 6.24 14.12 -8.34
N TRP A 453 7.50 14.51 -8.50
CA TRP A 453 8.64 14.24 -7.63
C TRP A 453 9.71 15.31 -7.90
N PRO A 454 10.61 15.60 -6.95
CA PRO A 454 11.63 16.61 -7.13
C PRO A 454 12.69 16.18 -8.15
N VAL A 455 13.15 17.14 -8.95
CA VAL A 455 14.32 17.00 -9.81
C VAL A 455 15.39 18.00 -9.36
N TYR A 456 16.42 17.54 -8.67
CA TYR A 456 17.45 18.39 -8.06
C TYR A 456 18.64 18.63 -9.01
N ASN A 457 18.93 19.89 -9.32
CA ASN A 457 20.20 20.31 -9.90
C ASN A 457 21.09 20.88 -8.80
N VAL A 458 22.01 20.06 -8.32
CA VAL A 458 22.89 20.40 -7.19
C VAL A 458 24.23 20.88 -7.71
N ARG A 459 24.56 22.13 -7.42
CA ARG A 459 25.90 22.69 -7.65
C ARG A 459 26.61 22.93 -6.34
N TRP A 460 27.88 22.57 -6.23
CA TRP A 460 28.65 22.75 -5.00
C TRP A 460 30.07 23.23 -5.23
N ASN A 461 30.64 23.92 -4.25
CA ASN A 461 32.07 24.21 -4.20
C ASN A 461 32.59 24.30 -2.77
N ALA A 462 33.89 24.14 -2.61
CA ALA A 462 34.58 24.38 -1.36
C ALA A 462 35.74 25.36 -1.58
N TYR A 463 35.83 26.40 -0.76
CA TYR A 463 36.90 27.40 -0.84
C TYR A 463 37.38 27.81 0.56
N PRO A 464 38.67 28.12 0.74
CA PRO A 464 39.20 28.51 2.04
C PRO A 464 38.68 29.88 2.44
N ASP A 465 38.44 30.07 3.74
CA ASP A 465 38.18 31.37 4.34
C ASP A 465 39.45 31.98 4.97
N SER A 466 39.37 33.24 5.36
CA SER A 466 40.49 34.00 5.94
C SER A 466 41.01 33.46 7.27
N SER A 467 40.28 32.54 7.93
CA SER A 467 40.66 31.92 9.19
C SER A 467 41.32 30.54 9.04
N GLY A 468 41.53 30.08 7.80
CA GLY A 468 42.09 28.76 7.51
C GLY A 468 41.07 27.62 7.60
N MET A 469 39.78 27.94 7.74
CA MET A 469 38.67 26.99 7.59
C MET A 469 38.20 26.98 6.13
N TRP A 470 37.34 26.04 5.77
CA TRP A 470 36.74 25.96 4.43
C TRP A 470 35.26 26.30 4.49
N ASN A 471 34.80 27.10 3.54
CA ASN A 471 33.38 27.31 3.24
C ASN A 471 32.95 26.30 2.18
N LEU A 472 31.99 25.47 2.52
CA LEU A 472 31.44 24.41 1.69
C LEU A 472 30.03 24.86 1.31
N THR A 473 29.84 25.28 0.07
CA THR A 473 28.60 25.88 -0.41
C THR A 473 27.90 24.94 -1.38
N LEU A 474 26.61 24.70 -1.17
CA LEU A 474 25.69 24.05 -2.10
C LEU A 474 24.65 25.06 -2.58
N ILE A 475 24.28 24.95 -3.85
CA ILE A 475 23.11 25.56 -4.46
C ILE A 475 22.26 24.40 -4.98
N VAL A 476 21.07 24.26 -4.41
CA VAL A 476 20.09 23.24 -4.78
C VAL A 476 19.01 23.95 -5.56
N GLU A 477 18.73 23.47 -6.78
CA GLU A 477 17.66 23.98 -7.63
C GLU A 477 16.70 22.84 -7.96
N GLN A 478 15.42 23.02 -7.71
CA GLN A 478 14.36 22.09 -8.09
C GLN A 478 13.80 22.47 -9.47
N THR A 479 13.84 21.53 -10.42
CA THR A 479 13.49 21.78 -11.83
C THR A 479 12.36 20.90 -12.38
N GLN A 480 11.50 20.37 -11.51
CA GLN A 480 10.32 19.63 -11.95
C GLN A 480 9.36 20.49 -12.82
N PRO A 481 8.59 19.88 -13.73
CA PRO A 481 7.66 20.59 -14.61
C PRO A 481 6.50 21.25 -13.84
N VAL A 482 5.86 22.22 -14.49
CA VAL A 482 4.64 22.87 -13.98
C VAL A 482 3.56 21.84 -13.66
N GLY A 483 2.96 21.96 -12.48
CA GLY A 483 1.93 21.03 -11.97
C GLY A 483 2.41 20.14 -10.83
N ALA A 484 3.73 19.97 -10.66
CA ALA A 484 4.32 19.43 -9.44
C ALA A 484 4.59 20.56 -8.42
N PRO A 485 4.49 20.30 -7.11
CA PRO A 485 4.84 21.27 -6.08
C PRO A 485 6.36 21.44 -5.96
N THR A 486 6.78 22.44 -5.18
CA THR A 486 8.14 22.50 -4.62
C THR A 486 8.20 21.55 -3.43
N PHE A 487 9.02 20.52 -3.50
CA PHE A 487 9.09 19.51 -2.45
C PHE A 487 9.94 19.99 -1.29
N ARG A 488 9.44 19.83 -0.07
CA ARG A 488 10.21 20.08 1.14
C ARG A 488 10.78 18.74 1.62
N MET A 489 12.10 18.64 1.80
CA MET A 489 12.70 17.42 2.35
C MET A 489 13.96 17.70 3.18
N PRO A 490 14.18 16.95 4.29
CA PRO A 490 15.53 16.78 4.81
C PRO A 490 16.34 15.94 3.82
N ILE A 491 17.54 16.39 3.44
CA ILE A 491 18.38 15.69 2.48
C ILE A 491 19.73 15.41 3.11
N GLU A 492 20.13 14.15 3.08
CA GLU A 492 21.44 13.73 3.52
C GLU A 492 22.47 13.98 2.45
N VAL A 493 23.60 14.56 2.85
CA VAL A 493 24.73 14.78 1.97
C VAL A 493 25.99 14.33 2.68
N ARG A 494 26.77 13.47 2.02
CA ARG A 494 28.04 12.96 2.55
C ARG A 494 29.18 13.73 1.87
N TRP A 495 29.91 14.51 2.65
CA TRP A 495 31.22 15.03 2.24
C TRP A 495 32.25 13.90 2.37
N VAL A 496 32.83 13.50 1.24
CA VAL A 496 33.90 12.48 1.23
C VAL A 496 35.23 13.20 1.36
N SER A 497 36.07 12.74 2.29
CA SER A 497 37.43 13.28 2.44
C SER A 497 38.44 12.21 2.86
N ASP A 498 39.70 12.39 2.48
CA ASP A 498 40.83 11.54 2.90
C ASP A 498 40.96 11.36 4.43
N SER A 499 40.48 12.33 5.22
CA SER A 499 40.63 12.31 6.69
C SER A 499 39.49 11.62 7.43
N ALA A 500 38.25 11.80 6.96
CA ALA A 500 37.02 11.17 7.44
C ALA A 500 35.83 11.69 6.63
N ASP A 501 34.90 10.82 6.30
CA ASP A 501 33.63 11.22 5.72
C ASP A 501 32.77 11.95 6.75
N THR A 502 31.99 12.92 6.29
CA THR A 502 31.05 13.67 7.14
C THR A 502 29.68 13.69 6.51
N LEU A 503 28.70 13.11 7.22
CA LEU A 503 27.28 13.20 6.88
C LEU A 503 26.64 14.41 7.55
N PHE A 504 25.91 15.19 6.78
CA PHE A 504 25.09 16.31 7.25
C PHE A 504 23.73 16.29 6.56
N VAL A 505 22.74 16.91 7.21
CA VAL A 505 21.38 17.02 6.69
C VAL A 505 21.10 18.48 6.40
N ILE A 506 20.67 18.77 5.17
CA ILE A 506 20.12 20.07 4.78
C ILE A 506 18.60 19.96 4.69
N TRP A 507 17.89 21.07 4.85
CA TRP A 507 16.44 21.12 4.62
C TRP A 507 16.18 21.98 3.40
N ASP A 508 15.91 21.32 2.28
CA ASP A 508 15.50 21.97 1.05
C ASP A 508 13.98 22.17 1.05
N SER A 509 13.53 23.34 0.61
CA SER A 509 12.13 23.75 0.69
C SER A 509 11.75 24.85 -0.32
N LEU A 510 12.67 25.22 -1.22
CA LEU A 510 12.51 26.33 -2.16
C LEU A 510 12.93 25.88 -3.56
N ASP A 511 12.44 26.56 -4.59
CA ASP A 511 12.83 26.30 -5.98
C ASP A 511 14.33 26.44 -6.20
N VAL A 512 14.96 27.40 -5.50
CA VAL A 512 16.41 27.55 -5.43
C VAL A 512 16.81 27.88 -4.00
N GLN A 513 17.68 27.07 -3.39
CA GLN A 513 18.15 27.27 -2.03
C GLN A 513 19.67 27.11 -1.92
N SER A 514 20.31 27.94 -1.08
CA SER A 514 21.74 27.85 -0.82
C SER A 514 22.07 27.49 0.62
N PHE A 515 23.10 26.64 0.76
CA PHE A 515 23.59 26.17 2.05
C PHE A 515 25.11 26.34 2.10
N THR A 516 25.60 27.11 3.08
CA THR A 516 27.03 27.19 3.37
C THR A 516 27.32 26.60 4.73
N LEU A 517 28.27 25.67 4.78
CA LEU A 517 28.81 25.04 5.98
C LEU A 517 30.28 25.40 6.13
N ARG A 518 30.74 25.57 7.37
CA ARG A 518 32.16 25.79 7.67
C ARG A 518 32.79 24.50 8.19
N TRP A 519 33.88 24.06 7.57
CA TRP A 519 34.57 22.83 7.94
C TRP A 519 36.10 23.01 8.01
N ARG A 520 36.79 22.03 8.60
CA ARG A 520 38.24 22.11 8.85
C ARG A 520 39.08 21.83 7.60
N SER A 521 38.51 21.15 6.62
CA SER A 521 39.18 20.73 5.39
C SER A 521 38.23 20.79 4.21
N ALA A 522 38.79 20.86 3.00
CA ALA A 522 38.04 20.68 1.78
C ALA A 522 37.63 19.20 1.62
N PRO A 523 36.43 18.95 1.08
CA PRO A 523 36.00 17.63 0.64
C PRO A 523 36.54 17.31 -0.76
N ASP A 524 36.78 16.03 -1.04
CA ASP A 524 37.18 15.53 -2.35
C ASP A 524 35.97 15.43 -3.29
N SER A 525 34.86 14.91 -2.76
CA SER A 525 33.59 14.81 -3.46
C SER A 525 32.40 14.93 -2.49
N ILE A 526 31.19 14.97 -3.05
CA ILE A 526 29.96 14.80 -2.28
C ILE A 526 29.15 13.63 -2.84
N ILE A 527 28.44 12.95 -1.94
CA ILE A 527 27.41 11.99 -2.29
C ILE A 527 26.09 12.56 -1.79
N TRP A 528 25.20 12.86 -2.73
CA TRP A 528 23.84 13.32 -2.48
C TRP A 528 22.95 12.11 -2.17
N ASP A 529 22.10 12.23 -1.16
CA ASP A 529 21.20 11.19 -0.66
C ASP A 529 21.83 9.78 -0.67
N PRO A 530 22.92 9.59 0.09
CA PRO A 530 23.81 8.44 -0.11
C PRO A 530 23.19 7.07 0.15
N ASP A 531 22.08 7.02 0.91
CA ASP A 531 21.37 5.80 1.24
C ASP A 531 20.01 5.73 0.51
N ASN A 532 19.80 6.61 -0.47
CA ASN A 532 18.65 6.68 -1.37
C ASN A 532 17.31 6.76 -0.63
N TRP A 533 17.17 7.71 0.28
CA TRP A 533 15.98 7.89 1.11
C TRP A 533 14.80 8.55 0.38
N ILE A 534 15.06 9.28 -0.69
CA ILE A 534 14.08 10.17 -1.34
C ILE A 534 13.75 9.63 -2.74
N LEU A 535 12.48 9.66 -3.13
CA LEU A 535 12.10 9.41 -4.52
C LEU A 535 12.38 10.66 -5.36
N GLU A 536 13.53 10.72 -5.99
CA GLU A 536 14.02 11.92 -6.67
C GLU A 536 14.88 11.62 -7.90
N ARG A 537 15.14 12.65 -8.72
CA ARG A 537 16.23 12.58 -9.69
C ARG A 537 17.17 13.75 -9.45
N HIS A 538 18.48 13.50 -9.44
CA HIS A 538 19.44 14.57 -9.23
C HIS A 538 20.57 14.59 -10.26
N THR A 539 21.18 15.77 -10.38
CA THR A 539 22.53 15.94 -10.89
C THR A 539 23.39 16.62 -9.81
N VAL A 540 24.65 16.20 -9.69
CA VAL A 540 25.60 16.81 -8.77
C VAL A 540 26.83 17.29 -9.54
N LEU A 541 27.09 18.59 -9.48
CA LEU A 541 28.18 19.22 -10.21
C LEU A 541 29.04 20.08 -9.27
N LYS A 542 30.35 19.87 -9.30
CA LYS A 542 31.29 20.80 -8.67
C LYS A 542 31.42 22.04 -9.56
N ASP A 543 31.06 23.20 -9.05
CA ASP A 543 31.05 24.48 -9.77
C ASP A 543 32.04 25.46 -9.13
N PRO A 544 33.28 25.57 -9.67
CA PRO A 544 34.31 26.45 -9.11
C PRO A 544 33.94 27.95 -9.11
N SER A 545 32.91 28.37 -9.85
CA SER A 545 32.47 29.77 -9.86
C SER A 545 31.77 30.18 -8.56
N ILE A 546 31.26 29.21 -7.79
CA ILE A 546 30.69 29.42 -6.46
C ILE A 546 31.82 29.87 -5.53
N GLY A 547 31.93 31.18 -5.30
CA GLY A 547 32.94 31.80 -4.41
C GLY A 547 33.87 32.83 -5.07
N VAL A 548 33.71 33.20 -6.35
CA VAL A 548 34.62 34.15 -7.04
C VAL A 548 34.09 35.58 -7.12
N GLU A 549 32.79 35.78 -6.96
CA GLU A 549 32.18 37.07 -6.65
C GLU A 549 31.16 36.83 -5.54
N GLU A 550 30.89 37.82 -4.69
CA GLU A 550 29.56 37.90 -4.09
C GLU A 550 28.60 37.95 -5.29
N VAL A 551 28.18 36.77 -5.77
CA VAL A 551 26.84 36.63 -6.30
C VAL A 551 26.01 37.05 -5.12
N ALA A 552 25.68 38.35 -5.05
CA ALA A 552 24.58 38.82 -4.26
C ALA A 552 23.46 37.87 -4.69
N PRO A 553 23.07 36.93 -3.83
CA PRO A 553 22.09 35.94 -4.20
C PRO A 553 20.93 36.74 -4.76
N VAL A 554 20.37 36.32 -5.90
CA VAL A 554 19.16 36.92 -6.44
C VAL A 554 18.18 36.99 -5.26
N GLY A 555 17.99 38.19 -4.72
CA GLY A 555 17.92 38.50 -3.28
C GLY A 555 17.85 37.36 -2.25
N SER A 556 18.98 36.89 -1.66
CA SER A 556 18.86 36.01 -0.48
C SER A 556 18.21 36.76 0.66
N ARG A 557 17.18 36.12 1.20
CA ARG A 557 16.37 36.58 2.32
C ARG A 557 16.64 35.71 3.55
N ASP A 558 17.86 35.18 3.72
CA ASP A 558 18.12 34.08 4.66
C ASP A 558 18.51 34.49 6.08
N ILE A 559 18.36 33.54 7.01
CA ILE A 559 18.90 33.56 8.38
C ILE A 559 20.23 32.78 8.38
N LEU A 560 21.33 33.44 8.75
CA LEU A 560 22.66 32.85 8.91
C LEU A 560 22.78 32.11 10.25
N VAL A 561 23.48 30.98 10.26
CA VAL A 561 23.79 30.20 11.48
C VAL A 561 25.29 29.92 11.57
N ALA A 562 25.90 30.21 12.71
CA ALA A 562 27.28 29.87 13.03
C ALA A 562 27.36 29.15 14.37
N ILE A 563 27.97 27.96 14.39
CA ILE A 563 28.10 27.13 15.60
C ILE A 563 29.59 27.04 15.98
N SER A 564 29.92 27.43 17.21
CA SER A 564 31.30 27.38 17.73
C SER A 564 31.31 27.21 19.25
N GLY A 565 32.08 26.24 19.75
CA GLY A 565 32.32 26.06 21.19
C GLY A 565 31.05 25.88 22.04
N GLY A 566 30.06 25.14 21.53
CA GLY A 566 28.75 24.95 22.18
C GLY A 566 27.82 26.18 22.14
N SER A 567 28.18 27.23 21.41
CA SER A 567 27.36 28.41 21.19
C SER A 567 26.90 28.48 19.73
N VAL A 568 25.61 28.74 19.53
CA VAL A 568 24.99 29.03 18.23
C VAL A 568 24.80 30.54 18.13
N ARG A 569 25.25 31.13 17.03
CA ARG A 569 24.97 32.52 16.64
C ARG A 569 24.09 32.51 15.39
N LEU A 570 23.02 33.29 15.42
CA LEU A 570 22.06 33.43 14.34
C LEU A 570 21.97 34.89 13.93
N GLU A 571 21.93 35.17 12.63
CA GLU A 571 21.77 36.53 12.08
C GLU A 571 20.74 36.52 10.96
N GLY A 572 19.65 37.26 11.12
CA GLY A 572 18.65 37.50 10.08
C GLY A 572 18.56 39.00 9.76
N LEU A 573 17.42 39.44 9.23
CA LEU A 573 17.19 40.85 8.92
C LEU A 573 17.18 41.74 10.16
N PRO A 574 17.81 42.92 10.07
CA PRO A 574 17.76 43.94 11.12
C PRO A 574 16.32 44.24 11.54
N SER A 575 16.11 44.42 12.85
CA SER A 575 14.85 44.87 13.46
C SER A 575 13.66 43.90 13.41
N LEU A 576 13.77 42.73 12.75
CA LEU A 576 12.72 41.71 12.73
C LEU A 576 12.87 40.65 13.83
N PRO A 577 11.76 40.16 14.41
CA PRO A 577 11.79 39.08 15.40
C PRO A 577 12.40 37.80 14.85
N LEU A 578 13.36 37.24 15.55
CA LEU A 578 14.02 35.97 15.24
C LEU A 578 13.71 34.98 16.36
N ARG A 579 13.08 33.86 16.02
CA ARG A 579 12.69 32.78 16.94
C ARG A 579 13.53 31.55 16.65
N VAL A 580 13.75 30.70 17.64
CA VAL A 580 14.41 29.41 17.47
C VAL A 580 13.58 28.36 18.17
N TYR A 581 13.23 27.31 17.46
CA TYR A 581 12.47 26.19 17.96
C TYR A 581 13.34 24.94 17.98
N ALA A 582 13.14 24.05 18.93
CA ALA A 582 13.65 22.69 18.85
C ALA A 582 12.78 21.85 17.90
N SER A 583 13.24 20.65 17.55
CA SER A 583 12.52 19.74 16.65
C SER A 583 11.18 19.22 17.17
N ASP A 584 10.93 19.37 18.47
CA ASP A 584 9.64 19.14 19.11
C ASP A 584 8.68 20.35 19.04
N GLY A 585 9.04 21.39 18.27
CA GLY A 585 8.26 22.62 18.14
C GLY A 585 8.38 23.59 19.32
N ARG A 586 9.15 23.26 20.36
CA ARG A 586 9.31 24.13 21.55
C ARG A 586 10.20 25.34 21.24
N LEU A 587 9.75 26.55 21.59
CA LEU A 587 10.57 27.75 21.47
C LEU A 587 11.76 27.71 22.45
N VAL A 588 12.99 27.69 21.93
CA VAL A 588 14.25 27.63 22.69
C VAL A 588 15.08 28.92 22.61
N GLY A 589 14.67 29.88 21.77
CA GLY A 589 15.35 31.17 21.68
C GLY A 589 14.54 32.25 20.99
N TYR A 590 14.73 33.51 21.39
CA TYR A 590 14.07 34.68 20.81
C TYR A 590 14.98 35.90 20.83
N GLY A 591 15.01 36.66 19.74
CA GLY A 591 15.77 37.90 19.60
C GLY A 591 15.25 38.79 18.48
N ARG A 592 16.03 39.82 18.12
CA ARG A 592 15.76 40.70 16.96
C ARG A 592 17.02 40.93 16.17
N GLY A 593 16.98 40.65 14.87
CA GLY A 593 18.14 40.77 13.96
C GLY A 593 19.22 39.72 14.20
N SER A 594 19.71 39.56 15.43
CA SER A 594 20.67 38.51 15.78
C SER A 594 20.33 37.86 17.11
N LEU A 595 20.80 36.63 17.30
CA LEU A 595 20.59 35.85 18.51
C LEU A 595 21.81 34.95 18.79
N ARG A 596 22.20 34.81 20.05
CA ARG A 596 23.23 33.85 20.47
C ARG A 596 22.65 32.93 21.55
N LEU A 597 22.72 31.63 21.33
CA LEU A 597 22.17 30.59 22.21
C LEU A 597 23.25 29.57 22.57
N ARG A 598 23.08 28.91 23.72
CA ARG A 598 23.68 27.60 23.99
C ARG A 598 22.56 26.58 23.95
N LEU A 599 22.71 25.57 23.12
CA LEU A 599 21.69 24.58 22.84
C LEU A 599 22.29 23.19 23.06
N PRO A 600 21.55 22.25 23.69
CA PRO A 600 21.99 20.86 23.75
C PRO A 600 22.05 20.24 22.34
N GLY A 601 22.69 19.07 22.23
CA GLY A 601 22.69 18.32 20.97
C GLY A 601 21.27 18.08 20.47
N GLY A 602 21.00 18.38 19.20
CA GLY A 602 19.66 18.28 18.61
C GLY A 602 19.45 19.16 17.38
N THR A 603 18.26 19.05 16.78
CA THR A 603 17.85 19.81 15.59
C THR A 603 17.00 21.01 16.00
N TYR A 604 17.26 22.17 15.37
CA TYR A 604 16.62 23.43 15.69
C TYR A 604 16.21 24.20 14.44
N PHE A 605 15.21 25.07 14.57
CA PHE A 605 14.59 25.85 13.51
C PHE A 605 14.64 27.32 13.89
N ALA A 606 15.49 28.11 13.24
CA ALA A 606 15.44 29.56 13.34
C ALA A 606 14.37 30.12 12.39
N VAL A 607 13.42 30.91 12.90
CA VAL A 607 12.28 31.45 12.16
C VAL A 607 12.25 32.97 12.25
N GLN A 608 12.11 33.65 11.12
CA GLN A 608 11.93 35.10 11.04
C GLN A 608 10.93 35.43 9.92
N ARG A 609 9.69 35.76 10.30
CA ARG A 609 8.54 35.88 9.37
C ARG A 609 8.30 34.56 8.60
N ASP A 610 8.43 34.61 7.28
CA ASP A 610 8.33 33.54 6.30
C ASP A 610 9.63 32.74 6.14
N ARG A 611 10.70 33.13 6.84
CA ARG A 611 12.03 32.52 6.72
C ARG A 611 12.21 31.47 7.79
N VAL A 612 12.64 30.28 7.40
CA VAL A 612 13.00 29.20 8.33
C VAL A 612 14.40 28.69 7.96
N ARG A 613 15.25 28.50 8.97
CA ARG A 613 16.58 27.93 8.82
C ARG A 613 16.77 26.81 9.84
N VAL A 614 16.94 25.60 9.36
CA VAL A 614 17.21 24.44 10.21
C VAL A 614 18.71 24.33 10.48
N PHE A 615 19.09 23.99 11.70
CA PHE A 615 20.49 23.74 12.08
C PHE A 615 20.58 22.69 13.19
N VAL A 616 21.66 21.91 13.17
CA VAL A 616 21.91 20.84 14.15
C VAL A 616 23.07 21.26 15.06
N VAL A 617 22.86 21.14 16.36
CA VAL A 617 23.92 21.28 17.37
C VAL A 617 24.34 19.88 17.78
N ARG A 618 25.65 19.62 17.85
CA ARG A 618 26.21 18.34 18.28
C ARG A 618 26.81 18.47 19.66
#